data_AF-A0A8F1SBH2-F1
#
_entry.id   AF-A0A8F1SBH2-F1
#
_cell.length_a   1.000
_cell.length_b   1.000
_cell.length_c   1.000
_cell.angle_alpha   90.00
_cell.angle_beta   90.00
_cell.angle_gamma   90.00
#
_symmetry.space_group_name_H-M   'P 1'
#
loop_
_entity.id
_entity.type
_entity.pdbx_description
1 polymer ?
#
loop_
_entity_poly.entity_id
_entity_poly.type
_entity_poly.pdbx_seq_one_letter_code
_entity_poly.pdbx_strand_id
1 'polypeptide(L)'
;MLNAHNILRYEQAKDLTLAEAALIAGIPQNPTYYNPYNTAGNKALIARQHTVLDYMAEQGVITKDEAEKAKKIDILSTLKPQTEHLENIKAPHFLLMVRNQLSKELGESVVGRGGLTIKTTLDWRIQEKLENEMKSFFATGRPDSVRISNGAATVEDVQTGQIVALVGSRDFNYTGFGQDNAAGSYIQPGSTIKSLVFAQLFDKHDSKQAYGSGTVLS
;
A
#
# COMPACT_ATOMS: atom_id res chain seq x y z
N MET A 1 -1.55 0.59 13.48
CA MET A 1 -1.90 1.92 14.01
C MET A 1 -1.18 2.93 13.16
N LEU A 2 -1.60 4.18 13.17
CA LEU A 2 -0.61 5.24 12.97
C LEU A 2 0.40 5.12 14.12
N ASN A 3 1.58 4.59 13.85
CA ASN A 3 2.65 4.55 14.84
C ASN A 3 3.05 6.00 15.14
N ALA A 4 3.32 6.32 16.42
CA ALA A 4 3.88 7.62 16.82
C ALA A 4 5.13 7.97 16.00
N HIS A 5 5.98 6.97 15.75
CA HIS A 5 7.17 7.03 14.88
C HIS A 5 6.85 7.42 13.42
N ASN A 6 5.64 7.13 12.94
CA ASN A 6 5.24 7.38 11.57
C ASN A 6 4.58 8.77 11.41
N ILE A 7 3.94 9.28 12.46
CA ILE A 7 3.28 10.60 12.42
C ILE A 7 4.28 11.74 12.64
N LEU A 8 5.28 11.51 13.50
CA LEU A 8 6.16 12.54 14.02
C LEU A 8 7.59 12.45 13.53
N ARG A 9 8.33 13.54 13.69
CA ARG A 9 9.73 13.66 13.24
C ARG A 9 10.69 12.74 13.98
N TYR A 10 10.35 12.31 15.19
CA TYR A 10 11.29 11.67 16.13
C TYR A 10 11.08 10.15 16.25
N GLU A 11 12.20 9.43 16.36
CA GLU A 11 12.18 7.96 16.35
C GLU A 11 11.85 7.33 17.71
N GLN A 12 12.13 8.03 18.82
CA GLN A 12 11.89 7.55 20.19
C GLN A 12 10.94 8.46 20.95
N ALA A 13 10.09 7.87 21.81
CA ALA A 13 9.10 8.59 22.62
C ALA A 13 9.70 9.66 23.55
N LYS A 14 10.98 9.49 23.93
CA LYS A 14 11.70 10.43 24.80
C LYS A 14 12.09 11.74 24.12
N ASP A 15 12.14 11.75 22.79
CA ASP A 15 12.59 12.90 22.00
C ASP A 15 11.41 13.80 21.58
N LEU A 16 10.19 13.46 22.00
CA LEU A 16 8.97 14.18 21.68
C LEU A 16 8.89 15.52 22.43
N THR A 17 8.47 16.56 21.72
CA THR A 17 8.09 17.81 22.36
C THR A 17 6.78 17.65 23.13
N LEU A 18 6.51 18.54 24.09
CA LEU A 18 5.28 18.50 24.90
C LEU A 18 4.00 18.54 24.03
N ALA A 19 3.99 19.36 22.98
CA ALA A 19 2.85 19.48 22.07
C ALA A 19 2.61 18.20 21.26
N GLU A 20 3.69 17.54 20.81
CA GLU A 20 3.64 16.26 20.10
C GLU A 20 3.19 15.11 20.99
N ALA A 21 3.71 15.04 22.22
CA ALA A 21 3.32 14.05 23.21
C ALA A 21 1.83 14.16 23.55
N ALA A 22 1.33 15.38 23.74
CA ALA A 22 -0.08 15.63 23.99
C ALA A 22 -0.97 15.27 22.78
N LEU A 23 -0.50 15.49 21.55
CA LEU A 23 -1.22 15.11 20.34
C LEU A 23 -1.39 13.60 20.27
N ILE A 24 -0.29 12.84 20.44
CA ILE A 24 -0.34 11.37 20.41
C ILE A 24 -1.25 10.84 21.52
N ALA A 25 -1.16 11.39 22.73
CA ALA A 25 -2.00 10.96 23.85
C ALA A 25 -3.51 11.18 23.61
N GLY A 26 -3.88 12.09 22.70
CA GLY A 26 -5.27 12.31 22.29
C GLY A 26 -5.83 11.27 21.29
N ILE A 27 -4.96 10.58 20.53
CA ILE A 27 -5.36 9.67 19.44
C ILE A 27 -6.09 8.39 19.91
N PRO A 28 -5.63 7.67 20.97
CA PRO A 28 -6.17 6.36 21.35
C PRO A 28 -7.68 6.31 21.58
N GLN A 29 -8.31 7.43 21.97
CA GLN A 29 -9.75 7.47 22.24
C GLN A 29 -10.59 7.20 20.99
N ASN A 30 -10.17 7.70 19.83
CA ASN A 30 -10.81 7.41 18.55
C ASN A 30 -9.78 7.54 17.41
N PRO A 31 -8.99 6.48 17.16
CA PRO A 31 -7.86 6.56 16.23
C PRO A 31 -8.25 6.89 14.78
N THR A 32 -9.47 6.54 14.37
CA THR A 32 -9.99 6.83 13.03
C THR A 32 -10.38 8.30 12.89
N TYR A 33 -11.06 8.85 13.91
CA TYR A 33 -11.53 10.23 13.88
C TYR A 33 -10.42 11.24 14.21
N TYR A 34 -9.56 10.92 15.18
CA TYR A 34 -8.40 11.72 15.59
C TYR A 34 -7.14 11.40 14.77
N ASN A 35 -7.32 10.96 13.52
CA ASN A 35 -6.22 10.78 12.59
C ASN A 35 -5.75 12.15 12.07
N PRO A 36 -4.48 12.55 12.26
CA PRO A 36 -3.94 13.83 11.78
C PRO A 36 -3.97 14.02 10.25
N TYR A 37 -4.10 12.93 9.49
CA TYR A 37 -4.25 12.97 8.03
C TYR A 37 -5.71 13.01 7.58
N ASN A 38 -6.66 12.86 8.52
CA ASN A 38 -8.08 13.07 8.25
C ASN A 38 -8.41 14.56 8.40
N THR A 39 -8.40 15.29 7.28
CA THR A 39 -8.66 16.74 7.26
C THR A 39 -10.00 17.13 7.92
N ALA A 40 -11.02 16.26 7.85
CA ALA A 40 -12.31 16.49 8.51
C ALA A 40 -12.23 16.39 10.05
N GLY A 41 -11.27 15.62 10.58
CA GLY A 41 -11.04 15.40 12.01
C GLY A 41 -10.03 16.37 12.64
N ASN A 42 -9.25 17.11 11.85
CA ASN A 42 -8.14 17.94 12.34
C ASN A 42 -8.52 18.92 13.46
N LYS A 43 -9.65 19.62 13.32
CA LYS A 43 -10.14 20.54 14.38
C LYS A 43 -10.42 19.82 15.68
N ALA A 44 -11.02 18.63 15.60
CA ALA A 44 -11.36 17.83 16.78
C ALA A 44 -10.11 17.23 17.42
N LEU A 45 -9.11 16.84 16.62
CA LEU A 45 -7.81 16.37 17.09
C LEU A 45 -7.05 17.48 17.85
N ILE A 46 -7.00 18.71 17.32
CA ILE A 46 -6.36 19.85 18.01
C ILE A 46 -7.08 20.17 19.33
N ALA A 47 -8.42 20.22 19.32
CA ALA A 47 -9.18 20.42 20.55
C ALA A 47 -8.88 19.33 21.58
N ARG A 48 -8.67 18.08 21.12
CA ARG A 48 -8.31 16.98 21.99
C ARG A 48 -6.90 17.13 22.57
N GLN A 49 -5.92 17.52 21.76
CA GLN A 49 -4.56 17.85 22.21
C GLN A 49 -4.60 18.94 23.29
N HIS A 50 -5.37 20.01 23.10
CA HIS A 50 -5.50 21.07 24.09
C HIS A 50 -6.07 20.54 25.41
N THR A 51 -7.09 19.68 25.34
CA THR A 51 -7.67 19.04 26.52
C THR A 51 -6.63 18.20 27.28
N VAL A 52 -5.74 17.50 26.56
CA VAL A 52 -4.64 16.74 27.19
C VAL A 52 -3.65 17.68 27.89
N LEU A 53 -3.26 18.78 27.25
CA LEU A 53 -2.37 19.79 27.85
C LEU A 53 -2.98 20.42 29.11
N ASP A 54 -4.29 20.70 29.10
CA ASP A 54 -5.01 21.21 30.26
C ASP A 54 -4.96 20.23 31.43
N TYR A 55 -5.26 18.95 31.17
CA TYR A 55 -5.16 17.92 32.21
C TYR A 55 -3.74 17.73 32.74
N MET A 56 -2.71 17.82 31.88
CA MET A 56 -1.32 17.75 32.33
C MET A 56 -0.96 18.91 33.27
N ALA A 57 -1.46 20.12 32.99
CA ALA A 57 -1.25 21.29 33.84
C ALA A 57 -2.03 21.19 35.17
N GLU A 58 -3.27 20.71 35.12
CA GLU A 58 -4.10 20.49 36.32
C GLU A 58 -3.50 19.43 37.25
N GLN A 59 -2.91 18.38 36.68
CA GLN A 59 -2.22 17.32 37.44
C GLN A 59 -0.80 17.72 37.88
N GLY A 60 -0.33 18.92 37.53
CA GLY A 60 0.98 19.43 37.92
C GLY A 60 2.16 18.76 37.21
N VAL A 61 1.92 18.05 36.11
CA VAL A 61 2.98 17.43 35.28
C VAL A 61 3.74 18.49 34.50
N ILE A 62 3.05 19.57 34.14
CA ILE A 62 3.58 20.77 33.48
C ILE A 62 3.02 22.03 34.14
N THR A 63 3.63 23.17 33.87
CA THR A 63 3.09 24.49 34.26
C THR A 63 2.00 24.96 33.29
N LYS A 64 1.12 25.86 33.77
CA LYS A 64 0.11 26.51 32.91
C LYS A 64 0.74 27.26 31.74
N ASP A 65 1.88 27.92 31.98
CA ASP A 65 2.62 28.64 30.95
C ASP A 65 3.17 27.70 29.87
N GLU A 66 3.63 26.50 30.23
CA GLU A 66 4.06 25.48 29.28
C GLU A 66 2.89 24.93 28.45
N ALA A 67 1.74 24.70 29.08
CA ALA A 67 0.52 24.30 28.38
C ALA A 67 0.09 25.35 27.35
N GLU A 68 0.05 26.62 27.73
CA GLU A 68 -0.34 27.72 26.83
C GLU A 68 0.67 27.95 25.71
N LYS A 69 1.97 27.74 25.97
CA LYS A 69 2.99 27.76 24.91
C LYS A 69 2.82 26.59 23.93
N ALA A 70 2.54 25.39 24.43
CA ALA A 70 2.36 24.20 23.61
C ALA A 70 1.11 24.29 22.71
N LYS A 71 0.00 24.86 23.19
CA LYS A 71 -1.23 25.09 22.40
C LYS A 71 -1.06 26.06 21.23
N LYS A 72 -0.06 26.94 21.29
CA LYS A 72 0.23 27.93 20.22
C LYS A 72 1.04 27.35 19.08
N ILE A 73 1.61 26.15 19.26
CA ILE A 73 2.37 25.48 18.21
C ILE A 73 1.38 24.93 17.18
N ASP A 74 1.57 25.29 15.90
CA ASP A 74 0.86 24.65 14.80
C ASP A 74 1.39 23.22 14.62
N ILE A 75 0.90 22.32 15.47
CA ILE A 75 1.37 20.95 15.57
C ILE A 75 1.16 20.17 14.26
N LEU A 76 0.10 20.47 13.50
CA LEU A 76 -0.19 19.78 12.25
C LEU A 76 0.86 20.09 11.16
N SER A 77 1.44 21.29 11.18
CA SER A 77 2.53 21.68 10.28
C SER A 77 3.86 20.96 10.55
N THR A 78 4.02 20.41 11.77
CA THR A 78 5.25 19.70 12.19
C THR A 78 5.22 18.21 11.87
N LEU A 79 4.06 17.70 11.42
CA LEU A 79 3.86 16.29 11.11
C LEU A 79 4.55 15.91 9.80
N LYS A 80 5.07 14.69 9.75
CA LYS A 80 5.61 14.15 8.50
C LYS A 80 4.48 14.01 7.47
N PRO A 81 4.70 14.38 6.19
CA PRO A 81 3.74 14.09 5.13
C PRO A 81 3.40 12.59 5.13
N GLN A 82 2.12 12.25 4.94
CA GLN A 82 1.69 10.84 4.85
C GLN A 82 2.45 10.08 3.75
N THR A 83 2.94 10.80 2.74
CA THR A 83 3.73 10.29 1.62
C THR A 83 5.10 9.73 2.02
N GLU A 84 5.71 10.17 3.13
CA GLU A 84 6.96 9.58 3.65
C GLU A 84 6.76 8.12 4.13
N HIS A 85 5.53 7.63 4.26
CA HIS A 85 5.28 6.22 4.63
C HIS A 85 5.50 5.26 3.47
N LEU A 86 5.48 5.74 2.23
CA LEU A 86 5.67 4.93 1.01
C LEU A 86 7.09 5.07 0.44
N GLU A 87 7.86 6.05 0.90
CA GLU A 87 9.26 6.20 0.49
C GLU A 87 10.09 5.02 1.00
N ASN A 88 10.68 4.27 0.06
CA ASN A 88 11.45 3.03 0.29
C ASN A 88 10.67 1.76 0.63
N ILE A 89 9.34 1.71 0.38
CA ILE A 89 8.63 0.43 0.45
C ILE A 89 9.12 -0.50 -0.66
N LYS A 90 9.59 -1.68 -0.27
CA LYS A 90 9.86 -2.79 -1.17
C LYS A 90 8.55 -3.42 -1.66
N ALA A 91 8.45 -3.70 -2.96
CA ALA A 91 7.31 -4.37 -3.58
C ALA A 91 5.93 -3.72 -3.24
N PRO A 92 5.74 -2.41 -3.51
CA PRO A 92 4.59 -1.67 -2.99
C PRO A 92 3.25 -2.23 -3.46
N HIS A 93 3.13 -2.63 -4.73
CA HIS A 93 1.93 -3.28 -5.27
C HIS A 93 1.59 -4.59 -4.55
N PHE A 94 2.61 -5.43 -4.29
CA PHE A 94 2.44 -6.68 -3.56
C PHE A 94 2.00 -6.43 -2.12
N LEU A 95 2.59 -5.44 -1.45
CA LEU A 95 2.23 -5.09 -0.08
C LEU A 95 0.78 -4.59 0.01
N LEU A 96 0.35 -3.74 -0.92
CA LEU A 96 -1.03 -3.25 -0.98
C LEU A 96 -2.02 -4.39 -1.25
N MET A 97 -1.67 -5.34 -2.12
CA MET A 97 -2.47 -6.56 -2.34
C MET A 97 -2.65 -7.36 -1.05
N VAL A 98 -1.55 -7.65 -0.34
CA VAL A 98 -1.57 -8.38 0.94
C VAL A 98 -2.38 -7.62 1.99
N ARG A 99 -2.20 -6.30 2.09
CA ARG A 99 -2.96 -5.46 3.01
C ARG A 99 -4.46 -5.50 2.73
N ASN A 100 -4.86 -5.44 1.45
CA ASN A 100 -6.25 -5.53 1.03
C ASN A 100 -6.84 -6.90 1.40
N GLN A 101 -6.11 -7.98 1.09
CA GLN A 101 -6.52 -9.34 1.48
C GLN A 101 -6.72 -9.47 2.99
N LEU A 102 -5.74 -9.06 3.80
CA LEU A 102 -5.84 -9.11 5.25
C LEU A 102 -6.98 -8.25 5.79
N SER A 103 -7.25 -7.10 5.16
CA SER A 103 -8.34 -6.22 5.60
C SER A 103 -9.71 -6.86 5.35
N LYS A 104 -9.85 -7.67 4.29
CA LYS A 104 -11.05 -8.46 4.03
C LYS A 104 -11.21 -9.62 4.99
N GLU A 105 -10.12 -10.29 5.36
CA GLU A 105 -10.14 -11.49 6.22
C GLU A 105 -10.25 -11.16 7.72
N LEU A 106 -9.49 -10.16 8.19
CA LEU A 106 -9.36 -9.82 9.61
C LEU A 106 -10.12 -8.54 9.99
N GLY A 107 -10.62 -7.79 9.00
CA GLY A 107 -11.25 -6.49 9.17
C GLY A 107 -10.25 -5.33 9.23
N GLU A 108 -10.66 -4.19 8.67
CA GLU A 108 -9.82 -2.98 8.60
C GLU A 108 -9.31 -2.51 9.96
N SER A 109 -10.10 -2.69 11.03
CA SER A 109 -9.72 -2.29 12.38
C SER A 109 -8.56 -3.12 12.93
N VAL A 110 -8.44 -4.40 12.58
CA VAL A 110 -7.37 -5.29 13.08
C VAL A 110 -6.08 -4.99 12.32
N VAL A 111 -6.13 -4.94 10.99
CA VAL A 111 -5.00 -4.58 10.15
C VAL A 111 -4.52 -3.16 10.45
N GLY A 112 -5.47 -2.24 10.64
CA GLY A 112 -5.23 -0.85 10.99
C GLY A 112 -4.69 -0.65 12.41
N ARG A 113 -4.90 -1.58 13.35
CA ARG A 113 -4.33 -1.53 14.71
C ARG A 113 -2.85 -1.94 14.75
N GLY A 114 -2.37 -2.71 13.78
CA GLY A 114 -0.95 -3.10 13.70
C GLY A 114 -0.57 -4.15 14.75
N GLY A 115 0.74 -4.38 14.96
CA GLY A 115 1.24 -5.42 15.88
C GLY A 115 1.26 -6.84 15.28
N LEU A 116 0.88 -6.98 14.01
CA LEU A 116 0.95 -8.25 13.28
C LEU A 116 2.32 -8.40 12.61
N THR A 117 2.96 -9.55 12.80
CA THR A 117 4.08 -9.99 11.97
C THR A 117 3.52 -10.89 10.87
N ILE A 118 3.61 -10.43 9.63
CA ILE A 118 3.03 -11.11 8.47
C ILE A 118 4.16 -11.73 7.65
N LYS A 119 4.11 -13.05 7.45
CA LYS A 119 4.97 -13.76 6.52
C LYS A 119 4.20 -13.97 5.21
N THR A 120 4.77 -13.55 4.09
CA THR A 120 4.14 -13.62 2.77
C THR A 120 4.87 -14.59 1.84
N THR A 121 4.33 -14.78 0.64
CA THR A 121 4.88 -15.60 -0.45
C THR A 121 5.87 -14.84 -1.34
N LEU A 122 6.13 -13.55 -1.05
CA LEU A 122 7.01 -12.72 -1.85
C LEU A 122 8.44 -13.31 -1.92
N ASP A 123 8.90 -13.67 -3.12
CA ASP A 123 10.32 -13.94 -3.36
C ASP A 123 11.00 -12.65 -3.83
N TRP A 124 11.81 -12.08 -2.93
CA TRP A 124 12.50 -10.81 -3.20
C TRP A 124 13.39 -10.85 -4.45
N ARG A 125 14.02 -11.98 -4.74
CA ARG A 125 14.92 -12.09 -5.90
C ARG A 125 14.13 -12.00 -7.22
N ILE A 126 12.95 -12.62 -7.25
CA ILE A 126 12.06 -12.59 -8.42
C ILE A 126 11.43 -11.20 -8.54
N GLN A 127 10.98 -10.63 -7.42
CA GLN A 127 10.40 -9.28 -7.39
C GLN A 127 11.38 -8.22 -7.92
N GLU A 128 12.61 -8.20 -7.41
CA GLU A 128 13.62 -7.23 -7.83
C GLU A 128 13.93 -7.35 -9.32
N LYS A 129 14.05 -8.58 -9.83
CA LYS A 129 14.22 -8.81 -11.27
C LYS A 129 13.02 -8.29 -12.06
N LEU A 130 11.80 -8.58 -11.62
CA LEU A 130 10.58 -8.13 -12.30
C LEU A 130 10.48 -6.60 -12.36
N GLU A 131 10.77 -5.92 -11.25
CA GLU A 131 10.80 -4.46 -11.17
C GLU A 131 11.87 -3.87 -12.10
N ASN A 132 13.06 -4.47 -12.15
CA ASN A 132 14.13 -4.02 -13.03
C ASN A 132 13.77 -4.20 -14.51
N GLU A 133 13.22 -5.34 -14.92
CA GLU A 133 12.79 -5.58 -16.30
C GLU A 133 11.66 -4.61 -16.70
N MET A 134 10.70 -4.33 -15.81
CA MET A 134 9.65 -3.35 -16.06
C MET A 134 10.24 -1.95 -16.28
N LYS A 135 11.13 -1.51 -15.38
CA LYS A 135 11.83 -0.22 -15.50
C LYS A 135 12.66 -0.14 -16.78
N SER A 136 13.43 -1.18 -17.09
CA SER A 136 14.25 -1.25 -18.30
C SER A 136 13.39 -1.20 -19.56
N PHE A 137 12.26 -1.90 -19.61
CA PHE A 137 11.32 -1.85 -20.74
C PHE A 137 10.79 -0.43 -20.98
N PHE A 138 10.34 0.25 -19.91
CA PHE A 138 9.82 1.62 -19.97
C PHE A 138 10.88 2.71 -20.10
N ALA A 139 12.15 2.39 -19.86
CA ALA A 139 13.28 3.27 -20.17
C ALA A 139 13.66 3.24 -21.66
N THR A 140 13.21 2.24 -22.42
CA THR A 140 13.37 2.24 -23.88
C THR A 140 12.37 3.19 -24.54
N GLY A 141 12.67 3.70 -25.74
CA GLY A 141 11.71 4.47 -26.54
C GLY A 141 10.61 3.63 -27.20
N ARG A 142 10.59 2.31 -26.97
CA ARG A 142 9.67 1.38 -27.63
C ARG A 142 8.23 1.50 -27.12
N PRO A 143 7.95 1.55 -25.81
CA PRO A 143 6.58 1.72 -25.31
C PRO A 143 5.90 2.96 -25.88
N ASP A 144 6.62 4.09 -25.94
CA ASP A 144 6.08 5.34 -26.48
C ASP A 144 5.77 5.23 -27.98
N SER A 145 6.61 4.55 -28.77
CA SER A 145 6.39 4.39 -30.22
C SER A 145 5.16 3.56 -30.56
N VAL A 146 4.69 2.71 -29.65
CA VAL A 146 3.46 1.93 -29.78
C VAL A 146 2.36 2.36 -28.80
N ARG A 147 2.48 3.54 -28.19
CA ARG A 147 1.49 4.16 -27.28
C ARG A 147 1.14 3.31 -26.04
N ILE A 148 2.11 2.58 -25.52
CA ILE A 148 1.99 1.87 -24.24
C ILE A 148 2.36 2.84 -23.11
N SER A 149 1.36 3.25 -22.32
CA SER A 149 1.53 4.21 -21.23
C SER A 149 1.80 3.56 -19.87
N ASN A 150 1.36 2.32 -19.65
CA ASN A 150 1.47 1.58 -18.40
C ASN A 150 1.68 0.08 -18.66
N GLY A 151 2.14 -0.66 -17.66
CA GLY A 151 2.34 -2.10 -17.73
C GLY A 151 2.23 -2.75 -16.37
N ALA A 152 1.83 -4.02 -16.35
CA ALA A 152 1.71 -4.80 -15.13
C ALA A 152 2.16 -6.24 -15.38
N ALA A 153 2.62 -6.91 -14.34
CA ALA A 153 3.08 -8.28 -14.40
C ALA A 153 2.89 -8.97 -13.04
N THR A 154 2.49 -10.24 -13.08
CA THR A 154 2.35 -11.12 -11.92
C THR A 154 3.13 -12.39 -12.20
N VAL A 155 3.87 -12.88 -11.21
CA VAL A 155 4.56 -14.18 -11.29
C VAL A 155 3.95 -15.10 -10.24
N GLU A 156 3.56 -16.28 -10.72
CA GLU A 156 2.91 -17.33 -9.94
C GLU A 156 3.79 -18.58 -9.91
N ASP A 157 3.87 -19.21 -8.74
CA ASP A 157 4.40 -20.56 -8.60
C ASP A 157 3.35 -21.57 -9.08
N VAL A 158 3.63 -22.27 -10.18
CA VAL A 158 2.69 -23.18 -10.84
C VAL A 158 2.33 -24.43 -10.03
N GLN A 159 3.12 -24.79 -9.01
CA GLN A 159 2.85 -25.96 -8.16
C GLN A 159 1.90 -25.60 -7.02
N THR A 160 2.03 -24.39 -6.48
CA THR A 160 1.31 -23.95 -5.28
C THR A 160 0.20 -22.94 -5.56
N GLY A 161 0.19 -22.33 -6.74
CA GLY A 161 -0.69 -21.22 -7.11
C GLY A 161 -0.39 -19.91 -6.38
N GLN A 162 0.77 -19.81 -5.73
CA GLN A 162 1.13 -18.64 -4.94
C GLN A 162 1.69 -17.53 -5.83
N ILE A 163 1.20 -16.31 -5.64
CA ILE A 163 1.84 -15.12 -6.24
C ILE A 163 3.15 -14.87 -5.50
N VAL A 164 4.27 -14.88 -6.22
CA VAL A 164 5.62 -14.71 -5.67
C VAL A 164 6.25 -13.37 -6.02
N ALA A 165 5.75 -12.69 -7.05
CA ALA A 165 6.13 -11.32 -7.41
C ALA A 165 4.98 -10.60 -8.12
N LEU A 166 4.90 -9.28 -7.94
CA LEU A 166 3.84 -8.44 -8.50
C LEU A 166 4.34 -7.02 -8.78
N VAL A 167 4.07 -6.55 -9.99
CA VAL A 167 4.21 -5.16 -10.40
C VAL A 167 2.90 -4.74 -11.06
N GLY A 168 2.23 -3.73 -10.49
CA GLY A 168 0.92 -3.27 -10.96
C GLY A 168 0.98 -2.11 -11.94
N SER A 169 2.13 -1.47 -12.10
CA SER A 169 2.32 -0.30 -12.96
C SER A 169 3.77 -0.19 -13.44
N ARG A 170 4.02 0.67 -14.44
CA ARG A 170 5.37 0.95 -14.95
C ARG A 170 6.34 1.44 -13.88
N ASP A 171 5.81 2.21 -12.94
CA ASP A 171 6.49 2.76 -11.77
C ASP A 171 5.42 3.11 -10.75
N PHE A 172 5.61 2.68 -9.50
CA PHE A 172 4.68 2.95 -8.41
C PHE A 172 4.50 4.45 -8.13
N ASN A 173 5.56 5.24 -8.37
CA ASN A 173 5.56 6.68 -8.15
C ASN A 173 5.15 7.47 -9.40
N TYR A 174 4.72 6.79 -10.48
CA TYR A 174 4.26 7.47 -11.68
C TYR A 174 2.99 8.29 -11.40
N THR A 175 3.02 9.58 -11.73
CA THR A 175 1.90 10.49 -11.49
C THR A 175 0.64 10.04 -12.21
N GLY A 176 -0.49 10.04 -11.51
CA GLY A 176 -1.80 9.73 -12.05
C GLY A 176 -2.26 8.30 -11.78
N PHE A 177 -1.48 7.29 -12.18
CA PHE A 177 -1.89 5.88 -12.10
C PHE A 177 -0.82 4.92 -11.57
N GLY A 178 0.33 5.43 -11.09
CA GLY A 178 1.42 4.58 -10.62
C GLY A 178 1.03 3.66 -9.46
N GLN A 179 0.15 4.12 -8.58
CA GLN A 179 -0.33 3.35 -7.43
C GLN A 179 -1.47 2.38 -7.80
N ASP A 180 -2.01 2.49 -9.01
CA ASP A 180 -3.05 1.58 -9.48
C ASP A 180 -2.44 0.23 -9.81
N ASN A 181 -3.05 -0.84 -9.31
CA ASN A 181 -2.63 -2.19 -9.62
C ASN A 181 -3.35 -2.71 -10.87
N ALA A 182 -2.79 -2.45 -12.04
CA ALA A 182 -3.36 -2.90 -13.30
C ALA A 182 -3.30 -4.43 -13.50
N ALA A 183 -2.52 -5.17 -12.69
CA ALA A 183 -2.50 -6.63 -12.75
C ALA A 183 -3.84 -7.26 -12.32
N GLY A 184 -4.62 -6.56 -11.50
CA GLY A 184 -5.96 -6.97 -11.09
C GLY A 184 -7.08 -6.42 -11.99
N SER A 185 -6.74 -5.70 -13.06
CA SER A 185 -7.73 -5.04 -13.91
C SER A 185 -8.35 -5.98 -14.95
N TYR A 186 -9.62 -5.76 -15.26
CA TYR A 186 -10.31 -6.45 -16.35
C TYR A 186 -9.90 -5.85 -17.70
N ILE A 187 -8.96 -6.51 -18.38
CA ILE A 187 -8.52 -6.16 -19.74
C ILE A 187 -8.83 -7.30 -20.71
N GLN A 188 -9.08 -6.97 -21.98
CA GLN A 188 -9.26 -7.99 -23.01
C GLN A 188 -7.95 -8.77 -23.21
N PRO A 189 -7.95 -10.11 -23.10
CA PRO A 189 -6.73 -10.92 -23.21
C PRO A 189 -6.16 -10.97 -24.64
N GLY A 190 -6.95 -10.58 -25.65
CA GLY A 190 -6.55 -10.66 -27.05
C GLY A 190 -6.19 -12.09 -27.45
N SER A 191 -5.12 -12.26 -28.23
CA SER A 191 -4.69 -13.59 -28.69
C SER A 191 -4.17 -14.51 -27.59
N THR A 192 -3.90 -14.04 -26.36
CA THR A 192 -3.40 -14.89 -25.27
C THR A 192 -4.44 -15.94 -24.83
N ILE A 193 -5.73 -15.69 -25.06
CA ILE A 193 -6.81 -16.65 -24.77
C ILE A 193 -6.77 -17.91 -25.65
N LYS A 194 -6.09 -17.85 -26.80
CA LYS A 194 -6.15 -18.90 -27.82
C LYS A 194 -5.63 -20.25 -27.30
N SER A 195 -4.62 -20.25 -26.43
CA SER A 195 -4.10 -21.49 -25.84
C SER A 195 -5.18 -22.26 -25.08
N LEU A 196 -6.05 -21.57 -24.34
CA LEU A 196 -7.17 -22.17 -23.62
C LEU A 196 -8.23 -22.72 -24.57
N VAL A 197 -8.49 -22.04 -25.69
CA VAL A 197 -9.40 -22.53 -26.75
C VAL A 197 -8.85 -23.80 -27.41
N PHE A 198 -7.54 -23.84 -27.73
CA PHE A 198 -6.92 -25.01 -28.33
C PHE A 198 -6.82 -26.19 -27.35
N ALA A 199 -6.59 -25.93 -26.06
CA ALA A 199 -6.54 -26.98 -25.05
C ALA A 199 -7.82 -27.83 -25.02
N GLN A 200 -9.01 -27.20 -25.14
CA GLN A 200 -10.28 -27.91 -25.21
C GLN A 200 -10.41 -28.79 -26.46
N LEU A 201 -9.78 -28.40 -27.58
CA LEU A 201 -9.80 -29.21 -28.80
C LEU A 201 -8.93 -30.46 -28.66
N PHE A 202 -7.81 -30.35 -27.95
CA PHE A 202 -6.94 -31.50 -27.68
C PHE A 202 -7.59 -32.50 -26.71
N ASP A 203 -8.43 -32.05 -25.79
CA ASP A 203 -9.13 -32.91 -24.82
C ASP A 203 -10.27 -33.73 -25.45
N LYS A 204 -10.74 -33.35 -26.65
CA LYS A 204 -11.73 -34.11 -27.42
C LYS A 204 -11.08 -35.35 -28.07
N HIS A 205 -10.79 -36.36 -27.26
CA HIS A 205 -10.25 -37.64 -27.74
C HIS A 205 -11.31 -38.60 -28.31
N ASP A 206 -12.61 -38.34 -28.10
CA ASP A 206 -13.64 -39.38 -28.18
C ASP A 206 -14.59 -39.33 -29.41
N SER A 207 -14.26 -38.56 -30.46
CA SER A 207 -15.21 -38.40 -31.58
C SER A 207 -14.56 -38.29 -32.96
N LYS A 208 -14.17 -39.42 -33.57
CA LYS A 208 -13.82 -39.60 -35.02
C LYS A 208 -12.80 -38.63 -35.67
N GLN A 209 -12.34 -37.60 -34.96
CA GLN A 209 -11.50 -36.51 -35.44
C GLN A 209 -10.64 -36.05 -34.26
N ALA A 210 -9.39 -36.51 -34.25
CA ALA A 210 -8.39 -36.06 -33.28
C ALA A 210 -7.81 -34.73 -33.74
N TYR A 211 -7.85 -33.73 -32.86
CA TYR A 211 -7.15 -32.46 -33.07
C TYR A 211 -5.74 -32.58 -32.49
N GLY A 212 -4.73 -32.24 -33.27
CA GLY A 212 -3.32 -32.27 -32.87
C GLY A 212 -2.56 -31.07 -33.45
N SER A 213 -1.24 -31.04 -33.27
CA SER A 213 -0.37 -29.91 -33.68
C SER A 213 -0.33 -29.62 -35.20
N GLY A 214 -0.98 -30.44 -36.02
CA GLY A 214 -1.10 -30.27 -37.48
C GLY A 214 -2.54 -30.18 -38.00
N THR A 215 -3.55 -30.12 -37.13
CA THR A 215 -4.96 -30.11 -37.58
C THR A 215 -5.36 -28.73 -38.06
N VAL A 216 -5.77 -28.63 -39.34
CA VAL A 216 -6.35 -27.42 -39.91
C VAL A 216 -7.84 -27.39 -39.60
N LEU A 217 -8.29 -26.33 -38.91
CA LEU A 217 -9.70 -26.05 -38.70
C LEU A 217 -10.24 -25.37 -39.96
N SER A 218 -10.84 -26.15 -40.86
CA SER A 218 -11.56 -25.66 -42.04
C SER A 218 -13.02 -25.37 -41.73
#